data_AF-A0A8B5X1A0-F1
#
_entry.id   AF-A0A8B5X1A0-F1
#
_cell.length_a   1.000
_cell.length_b   1.000
_cell.length_c   1.000
_cell.angle_alpha   90.00
_cell.angle_beta   90.00
_cell.angle_gamma   90.00
#
_symmetry.space_group_name_H-M   'P 1'
#
loop_
_entity.id
_entity.type
_entity.pdbx_description
1 polymer ?
#
loop_
_entity_poly.entity_id
_entity_poly.type
_entity_poly.pdbx_seq_one_letter_code
_entity_poly.pdbx_strand_id
1 'polypeptide(L)'
;MKSSEAEERARLETVKTRIQHALQDSEARLNDYARDIEAQKHYLWDSRADMDHIEKISARQSIEQSVMTGEAVLAQQKRLLKLARSPYFGRFDFARTGSTPVEAIYVGVHHFHDEHARRHLVYDWRAPIATLFYDYETGPAHYEAPAGAIHGELTLKRQFRIRDGRMEFMLESAVNIMDDVLQQELSRAADDGMRNIVATIQRDQNAIIRDARAPVLIIQGVAGSGKTSIALHRIAFLLYRFKDSLTSKDILIISPNRVFGDYIANVLPELGEESVTEIGMETLADEWLDSAYRFETFLEQTSRLLETDDEALRRRIALKASPDFSSCKFSSDRARWSLPIVGSDEVNTTSCGYG
;
A
#
# COMPACT_ATOMS: atom_id res chain seq x y z
N MET A 1 17.46 6.55 28.81
CA MET A 1 17.34 7.33 27.56
C MET A 1 18.65 7.50 26.79
N LYS A 2 19.69 8.22 27.27
CA LYS A 2 20.90 8.45 26.44
C LYS A 2 21.70 7.18 26.07
N SER A 3 21.79 6.19 26.97
CA SER A 3 22.48 4.92 26.68
C SER A 3 21.73 4.07 25.65
N SER A 4 20.40 3.95 25.78
CA SER A 4 19.58 3.16 24.86
C SER A 4 19.52 3.77 23.46
N GLU A 5 19.48 5.10 23.35
CA GLU A 5 19.50 5.75 22.04
C GLU A 5 20.86 5.56 21.32
N ALA A 6 21.97 5.59 22.06
CA ALA A 6 23.30 5.33 21.50
C ALA A 6 23.44 3.89 20.97
N GLU A 7 22.90 2.90 21.70
CA GLU A 7 22.83 1.51 21.25
C GLU A 7 22.02 1.36 19.96
N GLU A 8 20.86 2.02 19.86
CA GLU A 8 20.02 1.96 18.66
C GLU A 8 20.65 2.69 17.47
N ARG A 9 21.40 3.76 17.70
CA ARG A 9 22.22 4.42 16.66
C ARG A 9 23.33 3.50 16.16
N ALA A 10 24.03 2.80 17.05
CA ALA A 10 25.05 1.81 16.66
C ALA A 10 24.45 0.62 15.91
N ARG A 11 23.26 0.16 16.33
CA ARG A 11 22.49 -0.87 15.64
C ARG A 11 22.10 -0.43 14.23
N LEU A 12 21.61 0.80 14.07
CA LEU A 12 21.26 1.37 12.78
C LEU A 12 22.47 1.38 11.83
N GLU A 13 23.64 1.83 12.29
CA GLU A 13 24.86 1.79 11.47
C GLU A 13 25.28 0.37 11.08
N THR A 14 25.11 -0.60 11.99
CA THR A 14 25.35 -2.02 11.67
C THR A 14 24.41 -2.50 10.57
N VAL A 15 23.11 -2.21 10.68
CA VAL A 15 22.10 -2.61 9.68
C VAL A 15 22.37 -1.94 8.34
N LYS A 16 22.72 -0.65 8.33
CA LYS A 16 23.10 0.09 7.11
C LYS A 16 24.31 -0.54 6.43
N THR A 17 25.35 -0.89 7.19
CA THR A 17 26.55 -1.54 6.65
C THR A 17 26.19 -2.87 5.98
N ARG A 18 25.30 -3.67 6.59
CA ARG A 18 24.81 -4.93 6.00
C ARG A 18 23.99 -4.72 4.73
N ILE A 19 23.12 -3.70 4.72
CA ILE A 19 22.34 -3.34 3.51
C ILE A 19 23.28 -2.86 2.39
N GLN A 20 24.31 -2.09 2.71
CA GLN A 20 25.31 -1.63 1.74
C GLN A 20 26.09 -2.80 1.13
N HIS A 21 26.49 -3.78 1.94
CA HIS A 21 27.13 -4.99 1.42
C HIS A 21 26.19 -5.75 0.48
N ALA A 22 24.93 -5.96 0.88
CA ALA A 22 23.93 -6.60 0.04
C ALA A 22 23.65 -5.84 -1.27
N LEU A 23 23.72 -4.50 -1.25
CA LEU A 23 23.62 -3.66 -2.45
C LEU A 23 24.79 -3.87 -3.40
N GLN A 24 26.02 -3.92 -2.87
CA GLN A 24 27.23 -4.21 -3.65
C GLN A 24 27.19 -5.61 -4.27
N ASP A 25 26.77 -6.62 -3.49
CA ASP A 25 26.60 -7.99 -3.99
C ASP A 25 25.52 -8.08 -5.07
N SER A 26 24.45 -7.29 -4.94
CA SER A 26 23.38 -7.21 -5.94
C SER A 26 23.86 -6.53 -7.23
N GLU A 27 24.63 -5.44 -7.12
CA GLU A 27 25.21 -4.75 -8.25
C GLU A 27 26.22 -5.62 -9.02
N ALA A 28 27.09 -6.35 -8.30
CA ALA A 28 28.01 -7.31 -8.92
C ALA A 28 27.24 -8.40 -9.69
N ARG A 29 26.20 -8.98 -9.08
CA ARG A 29 25.33 -9.97 -9.75
C ARG A 29 24.63 -9.41 -10.99
N LEU A 30 24.13 -8.18 -10.94
CA LEU A 30 23.49 -7.54 -12.10
C LEU A 30 24.48 -7.34 -13.25
N ASN A 31 25.71 -6.92 -12.95
CA ASN A 31 26.76 -6.79 -13.96
C ASN A 31 27.15 -8.15 -14.56
N ASP A 32 27.16 -9.22 -13.77
CA ASP A 32 27.39 -10.58 -14.26
C ASP A 32 26.27 -11.04 -15.20
N TYR A 33 25.01 -10.82 -14.83
CA TYR A 33 23.87 -11.13 -15.69
C TYR A 33 23.88 -10.32 -17.00
N ALA A 34 24.20 -9.03 -16.93
CA ALA A 34 24.28 -8.19 -18.12
C ALA A 34 25.33 -8.72 -19.10
N ARG A 35 26.52 -9.11 -18.60
CA ARG A 35 27.59 -9.70 -19.41
C ARG A 35 27.22 -11.07 -19.96
N ASP A 36 26.58 -11.94 -19.18
CA ASP A 36 26.12 -13.26 -19.63
C ASP A 36 25.06 -13.14 -20.73
N ILE A 37 24.06 -12.27 -20.54
CA ILE A 37 23.02 -12.01 -21.55
C ILE A 37 23.64 -11.49 -22.85
N GLU A 38 24.61 -10.57 -22.76
CA GLU A 38 25.32 -10.05 -23.93
C GLU A 38 26.11 -11.15 -24.65
N ALA A 39 26.87 -11.98 -23.91
CA ALA A 39 27.61 -13.11 -24.47
C ALA A 39 26.69 -14.14 -25.15
N GLN A 40 25.55 -14.47 -24.53
CA GLN A 40 24.56 -15.38 -25.11
C GLN A 40 23.92 -14.81 -26.37
N LYS A 41 23.63 -13.51 -26.40
CA LYS A 41 23.13 -12.81 -27.61
C LYS A 41 24.15 -12.84 -28.74
N HIS A 42 25.42 -12.57 -28.44
CA HIS A 42 26.50 -12.67 -29.43
C HIS A 42 26.64 -14.09 -29.98
N TYR A 43 26.67 -15.10 -29.11
CA TYR A 43 26.73 -16.51 -29.52
C TYR A 43 25.55 -16.91 -30.43
N LEU A 44 24.33 -16.49 -30.06
CA LEU A 44 23.13 -16.72 -30.86
C LEU A 44 23.20 -16.04 -32.22
N TRP A 45 23.79 -14.85 -32.30
CA TRP A 45 23.96 -14.11 -33.55
C TRP A 45 25.00 -14.75 -34.47
N ASP A 46 26.18 -15.04 -33.93
CA ASP A 46 27.33 -15.55 -34.70
C ASP A 46 27.08 -16.97 -35.21
N SER A 47 26.47 -17.84 -34.40
CA SER A 47 26.22 -19.25 -34.77
C SER A 47 24.82 -19.46 -35.38
N ARG A 48 24.09 -18.39 -35.70
CA ARG A 48 22.68 -18.46 -36.16
C ARG A 48 22.49 -19.31 -37.42
N ALA A 49 23.47 -19.29 -38.32
CA ALA A 49 23.41 -20.00 -39.59
C ALA A 49 23.55 -21.52 -39.41
N ASP A 50 24.36 -21.95 -38.45
CA ASP A 50 24.72 -23.35 -38.23
C ASP A 50 23.79 -24.07 -37.24
N MET A 51 23.06 -23.30 -36.41
CA MET A 51 22.14 -23.86 -35.41
C MET A 51 20.87 -24.45 -36.02
N ASP A 52 20.41 -25.57 -35.45
CA ASP A 52 19.10 -26.14 -35.75
C ASP A 52 17.95 -25.38 -35.05
N HIS A 53 16.70 -25.81 -35.28
CA HIS A 53 15.52 -25.16 -34.71
C HIS A 53 15.41 -25.36 -33.18
N ILE A 54 15.83 -26.52 -32.67
CA ILE A 54 15.76 -26.86 -31.24
C ILE A 54 16.81 -26.05 -30.47
N GLU A 55 18.03 -25.94 -31.00
CA GLU A 55 19.12 -25.14 -30.45
C GLU A 55 18.74 -23.66 -30.37
N LYS A 56 18.11 -23.11 -31.42
CA LYS A 56 17.62 -21.72 -31.44
C LYS A 56 16.57 -21.45 -30.36
N ILE A 57 15.64 -22.38 -30.15
CA ILE A 57 14.62 -22.26 -29.09
C ILE A 57 15.29 -22.29 -27.72
N SER A 58 16.18 -23.26 -27.48
CA SER A 58 16.88 -23.41 -26.21
C SER A 58 17.71 -22.18 -25.85
N ALA A 59 18.45 -21.63 -26.82
CA ALA A 59 19.24 -20.41 -26.62
C ALA A 59 18.36 -19.20 -26.27
N ARG A 60 17.22 -19.01 -26.97
CA ARG A 60 16.27 -17.95 -26.65
C ARG A 60 15.68 -18.11 -25.25
N GLN A 61 15.26 -19.31 -24.89
CA GLN A 61 14.71 -19.61 -23.58
C GLN A 61 15.73 -19.36 -22.46
N SER A 62 17.01 -19.69 -22.68
CA SER A 62 18.09 -19.38 -21.75
C SER A 62 18.24 -17.86 -21.54
N ILE A 63 18.25 -17.09 -22.64
CA ILE A 63 18.32 -15.62 -22.57
C ILE A 63 17.13 -15.05 -21.80
N GLU A 64 15.91 -15.50 -22.11
CA GLU A 64 14.69 -15.09 -21.40
C GLU A 64 14.77 -15.41 -19.91
N GLN A 65 15.27 -16.59 -19.54
CA GLN A 65 15.46 -16.97 -18.14
C GLN A 65 16.51 -16.08 -17.43
N SER A 66 17.63 -15.78 -18.09
CA SER A 66 18.64 -14.85 -17.54
C SER A 66 18.09 -13.44 -17.36
N VAL A 67 17.28 -12.94 -18.32
CA VAL A 67 16.60 -11.64 -18.22
C VAL A 67 15.62 -11.64 -17.03
N MET A 68 14.74 -12.63 -16.93
CA MET A 68 13.79 -12.76 -15.81
C MET A 68 14.49 -12.78 -14.45
N THR A 69 15.61 -13.50 -14.35
CA THR A 69 16.40 -13.56 -13.12
C THR A 69 17.08 -12.22 -12.82
N GLY A 70 17.64 -11.55 -13.83
CA GLY A 70 18.20 -10.22 -13.71
C GLY A 70 17.17 -9.17 -13.27
N GLU A 71 15.96 -9.21 -13.82
CA GLU A 71 14.85 -8.34 -13.42
C GLU A 71 14.46 -8.55 -11.95
N ALA A 72 14.43 -9.80 -11.48
CA ALA A 72 14.17 -10.11 -10.07
C ALA A 72 15.25 -9.55 -9.14
N VAL A 73 16.53 -9.63 -9.52
CA VAL A 73 17.64 -9.03 -8.76
C VAL A 73 17.54 -7.50 -8.76
N LEU A 74 17.18 -6.89 -9.90
CA LEU A 74 16.99 -5.45 -10.00
C LEU A 74 15.83 -4.96 -9.11
N ALA A 75 14.71 -5.69 -9.08
CA ALA A 75 13.60 -5.41 -8.18
C ALA A 75 14.03 -5.50 -6.70
N GLN A 76 14.85 -6.49 -6.36
CA GLN A 76 15.42 -6.61 -5.02
C GLN A 76 16.37 -5.46 -4.69
N GLN A 77 17.22 -5.04 -5.63
CA GLN A 77 18.11 -3.89 -5.45
C GLN A 77 17.34 -2.60 -5.17
N LYS A 78 16.25 -2.34 -5.91
CA LYS A 78 15.36 -1.19 -5.65
C LYS A 78 14.81 -1.20 -4.22
N ARG A 79 14.43 -2.36 -3.69
CA ARG A 79 13.97 -2.51 -2.28
C ARG A 79 15.09 -2.23 -1.29
N LEU A 80 16.31 -2.72 -1.55
CA LEU A 80 17.48 -2.45 -0.71
C LEU A 80 17.83 -0.96 -0.67
N LEU A 81 17.69 -0.23 -1.79
CA LEU A 81 17.89 1.22 -1.82
C LEU A 81 16.88 1.97 -0.94
N LYS A 82 15.61 1.55 -0.94
CA LYS A 82 14.58 2.10 -0.05
C LYS A 82 14.92 1.80 1.42
N LEU A 83 15.29 0.55 1.71
CA LEU A 83 15.74 0.13 3.05
C LEU A 83 16.95 0.92 3.54
N ALA A 84 17.91 1.25 2.67
CA ALA A 84 19.09 2.03 3.06
C ALA A 84 18.73 3.43 3.58
N ARG A 85 17.64 4.02 3.09
CA ARG A 85 17.15 5.33 3.54
C ARG A 85 16.37 5.25 4.85
N SER A 86 15.51 4.23 4.99
CA SER A 86 14.71 4.02 6.20
C SER A 86 14.52 2.51 6.43
N PRO A 87 15.43 1.85 7.17
CA PRO A 87 15.41 0.39 7.30
C PRO A 87 14.22 -0.11 8.11
N TYR A 88 13.87 0.58 9.19
CA TYR A 88 12.79 0.21 10.11
C TYR A 88 12.23 1.46 10.78
N PHE A 89 10.96 1.41 11.17
CA PHE A 89 10.27 2.47 11.91
C PHE A 89 9.88 2.05 13.33
N GLY A 90 9.92 0.76 13.64
CA GLY A 90 9.50 0.23 14.94
C GLY A 90 10.41 -0.88 15.45
N ARG A 91 10.46 -1.04 16.76
CA ARG A 91 11.02 -2.19 17.46
C ARG A 91 10.07 -2.62 18.57
N PHE A 92 9.96 -3.91 18.77
CA PHE A 92 9.43 -4.46 20.02
C PHE A 92 10.24 -5.68 20.47
N ASP A 93 10.28 -5.90 21.77
CA ASP A 93 10.94 -7.08 22.34
C ASP A 93 9.86 -8.07 22.78
N PHE A 94 9.92 -9.29 22.23
CA PHE A 94 8.92 -10.32 22.44
C PHE A 94 9.52 -11.56 23.11
N ALA A 95 8.95 -11.95 24.24
CA ALA A 95 9.30 -13.14 24.98
C ALA A 95 8.22 -14.21 24.76
N ARG A 96 8.47 -15.18 23.87
CA ARG A 96 7.52 -16.27 23.63
C ARG A 96 7.35 -17.14 24.88
N THR A 97 6.13 -17.54 25.20
CA THR A 97 5.85 -18.40 26.36
C THR A 97 6.67 -19.69 26.30
N GLY A 98 7.43 -19.98 27.36
CA GLY A 98 8.29 -21.17 27.43
C GLY A 98 9.58 -21.10 26.61
N SER A 99 9.94 -19.92 26.08
CA SER A 99 11.14 -19.71 25.27
C SER A 99 11.98 -18.57 25.86
N THR A 100 13.27 -18.81 26.03
CA THR A 100 14.28 -17.77 26.30
C THR A 100 15.37 -17.89 25.22
N PRO A 101 15.97 -16.78 24.74
CA PRO A 101 15.89 -15.40 25.23
C PRO A 101 14.71 -14.57 24.66
N VAL A 102 14.56 -13.34 25.17
CA VAL A 102 13.70 -12.31 24.58
C VAL A 102 14.25 -11.89 23.23
N GLU A 103 13.40 -11.86 22.21
CA GLU A 103 13.80 -11.51 20.84
C GLU A 103 13.47 -10.05 20.52
N ALA A 104 14.49 -9.29 20.09
CA ALA A 104 14.30 -7.93 19.59
C ALA A 104 13.90 -7.97 18.11
N ILE A 105 12.67 -7.54 17.83
CA ILE A 105 12.06 -7.58 16.50
C ILE A 105 11.97 -6.15 15.98
N TYR A 106 12.59 -5.90 14.82
CA TYR A 106 12.53 -4.62 14.12
C TYR A 106 11.55 -4.71 12.96
N VAL A 107 10.68 -3.71 12.83
CA VAL A 107 9.61 -3.65 11.82
C VAL A 107 9.87 -2.50 10.86
N GLY A 108 9.84 -2.81 9.57
CA GLY A 108 10.01 -1.86 8.49
C GLY A 108 9.02 -2.08 7.35
N VAL A 109 9.05 -1.17 6.39
CA VAL A 109 8.22 -1.25 5.17
C VAL A 109 8.57 -2.51 4.38
N HIS A 110 9.85 -2.84 4.30
CA HIS A 110 10.36 -4.03 3.64
C HIS A 110 11.09 -4.91 4.65
N HIS A 111 11.06 -6.23 4.44
CA HIS A 111 11.93 -7.13 5.18
C HIS A 111 13.39 -7.02 4.69
N PHE A 112 14.33 -7.26 5.60
CA PHE A 112 15.74 -7.44 5.27
C PHE A 112 16.26 -8.72 5.90
N HIS A 113 16.67 -9.65 5.05
CA HIS A 113 17.34 -10.89 5.44
C HIS A 113 18.83 -10.76 5.16
N ASP A 114 19.65 -10.92 6.20
CA ASP A 114 21.10 -10.93 6.07
C ASP A 114 21.57 -12.35 5.74
N GLU A 115 21.98 -12.57 4.49
CA GLU A 115 22.44 -13.87 3.99
C GLU A 115 23.68 -14.39 4.76
N HIS A 116 24.58 -13.50 5.18
CA HIS A 116 25.79 -13.87 5.91
C HIS A 116 25.49 -14.26 7.37
N ALA A 117 24.64 -13.48 8.04
CA ALA A 117 24.23 -13.75 9.41
C ALA A 117 23.10 -14.80 9.50
N ARG A 118 22.54 -15.23 8.36
CA ARG A 118 21.43 -16.17 8.22
C ARG A 118 20.24 -15.84 9.12
N ARG A 119 19.91 -14.55 9.23
CA ARG A 119 18.81 -14.06 10.07
C ARG A 119 18.11 -12.84 9.49
N HIS A 120 16.82 -12.69 9.81
CA HIS A 120 16.08 -11.47 9.54
C HIS A 120 16.56 -10.37 10.48
N LEU A 121 16.99 -9.24 9.90
CA LEU A 121 17.34 -8.04 10.65
C LEU A 121 16.16 -7.05 10.72
N VAL A 122 15.30 -7.07 9.70
CA VAL A 122 14.07 -6.29 9.62
C VAL A 122 12.95 -7.19 9.14
N TYR A 123 11.81 -7.14 9.83
CA TYR A 123 10.57 -7.79 9.45
C TYR A 123 9.66 -6.81 8.72
N ASP A 124 8.93 -7.34 7.75
CA ASP A 124 7.91 -6.60 7.02
C ASP A 124 6.71 -6.29 7.94
N TRP A 125 6.20 -5.06 7.91
CA TRP A 125 5.05 -4.64 8.71
C TRP A 125 3.78 -5.47 8.46
N ARG A 126 3.68 -6.10 7.29
CA ARG A 126 2.56 -6.95 6.89
C ARG A 126 2.66 -8.36 7.48
N ALA A 127 3.84 -8.76 7.98
CA ALA A 127 4.05 -10.07 8.58
C ALA A 127 3.14 -10.29 9.80
N PRO A 128 2.73 -11.54 10.09
CA PRO A 128 1.86 -11.80 11.24
C PRO A 128 2.48 -11.40 12.57
N ILE A 129 3.80 -11.60 12.75
CA ILE A 129 4.50 -11.17 13.97
C ILE A 129 4.47 -9.65 14.18
N ALA A 130 4.37 -8.87 13.10
CA ALA A 130 4.33 -7.42 13.17
C ALA A 130 2.96 -6.89 13.67
N THR A 131 1.91 -7.73 13.76
CA THR A 131 0.64 -7.32 14.41
C THR A 131 0.85 -6.92 15.85
N LEU A 132 1.80 -7.57 16.54
CA LEU A 132 2.19 -7.28 17.92
C LEU A 132 2.54 -5.81 18.12
N PHE A 133 3.17 -5.19 17.12
CA PHE A 133 3.51 -3.78 17.17
C PHE A 133 2.27 -2.89 17.19
N TYR A 134 1.18 -3.26 16.54
CA TYR A 134 -0.02 -2.42 16.38
C TYR A 134 -1.14 -2.74 17.36
N ASP A 135 -1.37 -4.03 17.66
CA ASP A 135 -2.56 -4.49 18.38
C ASP A 135 -2.38 -4.52 19.91
N TYR A 136 -1.12 -4.49 20.37
CA TYR A 136 -0.76 -4.65 21.77
C TYR A 136 0.15 -3.52 22.25
N GLU A 137 -0.03 -3.20 23.53
CA GLU A 137 0.93 -2.46 24.34
C GLU A 137 1.95 -3.43 24.96
N THR A 138 2.75 -2.97 25.92
CA THR A 138 3.59 -3.87 26.73
C THR A 138 2.72 -4.78 27.61
N GLY A 139 3.11 -6.04 27.76
CA GLY A 139 2.39 -7.05 28.52
C GLY A 139 2.00 -8.28 27.67
N PRO A 140 1.01 -9.08 28.12
CA PRO A 140 0.62 -10.31 27.44
C PRO A 140 0.12 -10.05 26.02
N ALA A 141 0.69 -10.77 25.04
CA ALA A 141 0.37 -10.60 23.64
C ALA A 141 0.39 -11.94 22.89
N HIS A 142 -0.27 -11.97 21.73
CA HIS A 142 -0.24 -13.13 20.84
C HIS A 142 -0.38 -12.71 19.39
N TYR A 143 0.06 -13.58 18.48
CA TYR A 143 -0.17 -13.42 17.05
C TYR A 143 -0.43 -14.77 16.39
N GLU A 144 -1.18 -14.74 15.29
CA GLU A 144 -1.48 -15.93 14.50
C GLU A 144 -0.37 -16.21 13.49
N ALA A 145 0.35 -17.31 13.67
CA ALA A 145 1.31 -17.80 12.67
C ALA A 145 0.69 -18.91 11.82
N PRO A 146 1.26 -19.25 10.65
CA PRO A 146 0.82 -20.41 9.87
C PRO A 146 0.82 -21.74 10.66
N ALA A 147 1.66 -21.83 11.70
CA ALA A 147 1.74 -22.99 12.58
C ALA A 147 0.75 -22.94 13.79
N GLY A 148 -0.06 -21.90 13.91
CA GLY A 148 -0.99 -21.65 15.00
C GLY A 148 -0.68 -20.37 15.80
N ALA A 149 -1.50 -20.10 16.82
CA ALA A 149 -1.35 -18.96 17.70
C ALA A 149 -0.07 -19.08 18.55
N ILE A 150 0.75 -18.02 18.55
CA ILE A 150 1.95 -17.92 19.36
C ILE A 150 1.71 -16.89 20.46
N HIS A 151 1.80 -17.34 21.71
CA HIS A 151 1.64 -16.52 22.91
C HIS A 151 2.99 -16.06 23.48
N GLY A 152 3.00 -14.90 24.11
CA GLY A 152 4.17 -14.36 24.78
C GLY A 152 3.91 -13.04 25.48
N GLU A 153 4.98 -12.34 25.81
CA GLU A 153 4.95 -11.05 26.50
C GLU A 153 5.78 -10.02 25.73
N LEU A 154 5.21 -8.83 25.53
CA LEU A 154 5.89 -7.66 24.97
C LEU A 154 6.51 -6.86 26.10
N THR A 155 7.85 -6.82 26.16
CA THR A 155 8.58 -6.17 27.26
C THR A 155 9.03 -4.77 26.92
N LEU A 156 9.21 -4.47 25.63
CA LEU A 156 9.69 -3.18 25.15
C LEU A 156 9.01 -2.82 23.83
N LYS A 157 8.74 -1.53 23.63
CA LYS A 157 8.26 -0.97 22.37
C LYS A 157 8.91 0.38 22.09
N ARG A 158 9.44 0.54 20.88
CA ARG A 158 10.11 1.75 20.42
C ARG A 158 9.66 2.11 19.01
N GLN A 159 9.55 3.41 18.77
CA GLN A 159 9.28 3.97 17.47
C GLN A 159 10.45 4.87 17.06
N PHE A 160 10.82 4.79 15.78
CA PHE A 160 11.94 5.51 15.21
C PHE A 160 11.48 6.37 14.05
N ARG A 161 12.12 7.53 13.91
CA ARG A 161 12.13 8.27 12.65
C ARG A 161 13.53 8.21 12.07
N ILE A 162 13.63 7.55 10.93
CA ILE A 162 14.87 7.39 10.18
C ILE A 162 14.68 7.99 8.80
N ARG A 163 15.49 8.99 8.49
CA ARG A 163 15.51 9.67 7.18
C ARG A 163 16.94 9.68 6.66
N ASP A 164 17.10 9.29 5.39
CA ASP A 164 18.40 9.21 4.71
C ASP A 164 19.48 8.49 5.53
N GLY A 165 19.07 7.39 6.18
CA GLY A 165 19.94 6.55 7.00
C GLY A 165 20.37 7.19 8.32
N ARG A 166 19.70 8.26 8.77
CA ARG A 166 19.97 8.93 10.05
C ARG A 166 18.74 8.87 10.95
N MET A 167 18.94 8.46 12.19
CA MET A 167 17.90 8.52 13.22
C MET A 167 17.71 9.96 13.67
N GLU A 168 16.56 10.53 13.33
CA GLU A 168 16.14 11.87 13.75
C GLU A 168 15.67 11.84 15.21
N PHE A 169 14.80 10.88 15.56
CA PHE A 169 14.38 10.65 16.94
C PHE A 169 14.05 9.17 17.21
N MET A 170 13.98 8.85 18.51
CA MET A 170 13.48 7.59 19.07
C MET A 170 12.48 7.91 20.18
N LEU A 171 11.31 7.27 20.14
CA LEU A 171 10.29 7.34 21.18
C LEU A 171 10.16 5.96 21.83
N GLU A 172 10.22 5.92 23.16
CA GLU A 172 9.94 4.74 23.97
C GLU A 172 8.54 4.96 24.57
N SER A 173 7.53 4.43 23.89
CA SER A 173 6.12 4.64 24.22
C SER A 173 5.36 3.33 24.03
N ALA A 174 4.43 3.04 24.94
CA ALA A 174 3.47 1.94 24.77
C ALA A 174 2.53 2.18 23.57
N VAL A 175 2.30 3.46 23.24
CA VAL A 175 1.40 3.92 22.18
C VAL A 175 2.19 4.27 20.92
N ASN A 176 1.78 3.70 19.78
CA ASN A 176 2.25 4.09 18.46
C ASN A 176 1.67 5.47 18.12
N ILE A 177 2.44 6.38 17.54
CA ILE A 177 1.90 7.67 17.09
C ILE A 177 2.33 7.86 15.64
N MET A 178 1.40 7.88 14.69
CA MET A 178 1.73 7.96 13.26
C MET A 178 1.89 9.39 12.73
N ASP A 179 1.35 10.39 13.44
CA ASP A 179 1.22 11.78 12.97
C ASP A 179 2.32 12.70 13.52
N ASP A 180 3.05 13.36 12.62
CA ASP A 180 4.20 14.24 12.87
C ASP A 180 3.89 15.41 13.81
N VAL A 181 2.73 16.05 13.65
CA VAL A 181 2.33 17.21 14.46
C VAL A 181 1.83 16.73 15.83
N LEU A 182 1.10 15.61 15.84
CA LEU A 182 0.56 15.01 17.05
C LEU A 182 1.69 14.47 17.94
N GLN A 183 2.74 13.87 17.37
CA GLN A 183 3.93 13.42 18.11
C GLN A 183 4.61 14.56 18.87
N GLN A 184 4.77 15.71 18.22
CA GLN A 184 5.51 16.85 18.77
C GLN A 184 4.70 17.58 19.86
N GLU A 185 3.38 17.66 19.72
CA GLU A 185 2.49 18.29 20.71
C GLU A 185 2.14 17.35 21.88
N LEU A 186 1.88 16.06 21.63
CA LEU A 186 1.58 15.07 22.68
C LEU A 186 2.78 14.81 23.61
N SER A 187 4.00 14.90 23.07
CA SER A 187 5.23 14.75 23.86
C SER A 187 5.43 15.86 24.91
N ARG A 188 4.73 17.00 24.76
CA ARG A 188 4.90 18.19 25.61
C ARG A 188 3.80 18.38 26.66
N ALA A 189 2.60 17.80 26.53
CA ALA A 189 1.50 18.11 27.45
C ALA A 189 0.34 17.10 27.60
N ALA A 190 0.38 15.88 27.05
CA ALA A 190 -0.84 15.06 26.97
C ALA A 190 -1.04 14.09 28.15
N ASP A 191 -2.18 14.27 28.82
CA ASP A 191 -2.77 13.46 29.88
C ASP A 191 -2.99 11.99 29.45
N ASP A 192 -2.95 11.03 30.38
CA ASP A 192 -2.98 9.58 30.08
C ASP A 192 -4.23 9.14 29.31
N GLY A 193 -5.34 9.87 29.44
CA GLY A 193 -6.57 9.62 28.69
C GLY A 193 -6.44 9.84 27.17
N MET A 194 -5.66 10.84 26.73
CA MET A 194 -5.47 11.12 25.30
C MET A 194 -4.62 10.04 24.62
N ARG A 195 -3.64 9.49 25.35
CA ARG A 195 -2.79 8.38 24.88
C ARG A 195 -3.61 7.11 24.62
N ASN A 196 -4.52 6.76 25.53
CA ASN A 196 -5.41 5.60 25.38
C ASN A 196 -6.37 5.72 24.19
N ILE A 197 -6.89 6.93 23.91
CA ILE A 197 -7.75 7.18 22.75
C ILE A 197 -6.99 6.96 21.44
N VAL A 198 -5.79 7.51 21.32
CA VAL A 198 -4.95 7.35 20.11
C VAL A 198 -4.58 5.88 19.88
N ALA A 199 -4.22 5.16 20.95
CA ALA A 199 -3.93 3.73 20.88
C ALA A 199 -5.12 2.91 20.38
N THR A 200 -6.32 3.19 20.91
CA THR A 200 -7.56 2.49 20.50
C THR A 200 -7.90 2.78 19.05
N ILE A 201 -7.83 4.04 18.62
CA ILE A 201 -8.09 4.43 17.22
C ILE A 201 -7.16 3.66 16.26
N GLN A 202 -5.88 3.55 16.58
CA GLN A 202 -4.94 2.84 15.71
C GLN A 202 -5.17 1.34 15.67
N ARG A 203 -5.54 0.74 16.80
CA ARG A 203 -5.93 -0.66 16.85
C ARG A 203 -7.16 -0.92 15.96
N ASP A 204 -8.16 -0.06 16.03
CA ASP A 204 -9.36 -0.15 15.18
C ASP A 204 -9.00 0.02 13.68
N GLN A 205 -8.13 0.98 13.36
CA GLN A 205 -7.62 1.18 12.00
C GLN A 205 -6.87 -0.06 11.50
N ASN A 206 -5.97 -0.65 12.31
CA ASN A 206 -5.23 -1.85 11.95
C ASN A 206 -6.15 -3.07 11.78
N ALA A 207 -7.19 -3.19 12.61
CA ALA A 207 -8.20 -4.23 12.46
C ALA A 207 -8.93 -4.12 11.10
N ILE A 208 -9.31 -2.91 10.69
CA ILE A 208 -9.92 -2.64 9.38
C ILE A 208 -8.94 -2.95 8.24
N ILE A 209 -7.67 -2.56 8.38
CA ILE A 209 -6.61 -2.84 7.38
C ILE A 209 -6.44 -4.35 7.19
N ARG A 210 -6.45 -5.13 8.27
CA ARG A 210 -6.16 -6.58 8.26
C ARG A 210 -7.36 -7.48 8.04
N ASP A 211 -8.58 -6.95 8.03
CA ASP A 211 -9.79 -7.76 7.85
C ASP A 211 -9.90 -8.33 6.43
N ALA A 212 -9.37 -9.53 6.17
CA ALA A 212 -9.49 -10.18 4.86
C ALA A 212 -10.79 -10.98 4.66
N ARG A 213 -11.76 -10.92 5.60
CA ARG A 213 -12.96 -11.77 5.58
C ARG A 213 -14.17 -11.09 4.94
N ALA A 214 -14.28 -9.76 5.08
CA ALA A 214 -15.41 -9.00 4.52
C ALA A 214 -15.29 -8.87 2.98
N PRO A 215 -16.29 -9.31 2.20
CA PRO A 215 -16.28 -9.15 0.74
C PRO A 215 -16.54 -7.69 0.31
N VAL A 216 -17.26 -6.93 1.13
CA VAL A 216 -17.51 -5.49 0.94
C VAL A 216 -17.26 -4.79 2.26
N LEU A 217 -16.48 -3.69 2.22
CA LEU A 217 -16.12 -2.91 3.38
C LEU A 217 -16.38 -1.42 3.10
N ILE A 218 -17.14 -0.77 3.98
CA ILE A 218 -17.43 0.67 3.92
C ILE A 218 -16.70 1.35 5.07
N ILE A 219 -15.82 2.31 4.75
CA ILE A 219 -15.06 3.07 5.75
C ILE A 219 -15.70 4.46 5.89
N GLN A 220 -16.44 4.67 6.99
CA GLN A 220 -17.08 5.94 7.30
C GLN A 220 -16.38 6.63 8.48
N GLY A 221 -16.13 7.93 8.35
CA GLY A 221 -15.46 8.72 9.39
C GLY A 221 -15.38 10.20 9.05
N VAL A 222 -15.16 11.04 10.06
CA VAL A 222 -15.06 12.51 9.92
C VAL A 222 -13.89 12.94 9.03
N ALA A 223 -13.87 14.18 8.55
CA ALA A 223 -12.72 14.73 7.82
C ALA A 223 -11.45 14.62 8.67
N GLY A 224 -10.31 14.28 8.07
CA GLY A 224 -9.03 14.10 8.78
C GLY A 224 -8.85 12.76 9.52
N SER A 225 -9.85 11.88 9.57
CA SER A 225 -9.75 10.57 10.26
C SER A 225 -8.84 9.50 9.60
N GLY A 226 -8.13 9.84 8.52
CA GLY A 226 -7.19 8.93 7.86
C GLY A 226 -7.80 7.87 6.94
N LYS A 227 -9.08 7.98 6.55
CA LYS A 227 -9.79 7.00 5.69
C LYS A 227 -9.01 6.55 4.45
N THR A 228 -8.44 7.50 3.70
CA THR A 228 -7.63 7.20 2.51
C THR A 228 -6.39 6.40 2.88
N SER A 229 -5.71 6.79 3.96
CA SER A 229 -4.54 6.06 4.45
C SER A 229 -4.90 4.63 4.84
N ILE A 230 -6.01 4.42 5.55
CA ILE A 230 -6.53 3.08 5.91
C ILE A 230 -6.77 2.26 4.64
N ALA A 231 -7.42 2.83 3.62
CA ALA A 231 -7.69 2.13 2.37
C ALA A 231 -6.41 1.71 1.63
N LEU A 232 -5.41 2.58 1.55
CA LEU A 232 -4.14 2.29 0.87
C LEU A 232 -3.30 1.25 1.61
N HIS A 233 -3.21 1.37 2.95
CA HIS A 233 -2.56 0.36 3.77
C HIS A 233 -3.26 -0.99 3.66
N ARG A 234 -4.60 -0.99 3.58
CA ARG A 234 -5.38 -2.20 3.35
C ARG A 234 -5.05 -2.85 2.01
N ILE A 235 -4.97 -2.08 0.92
CA ILE A 235 -4.58 -2.60 -0.40
C ILE A 235 -3.20 -3.28 -0.32
N ALA A 236 -2.20 -2.60 0.28
CA ALA A 236 -0.87 -3.18 0.47
C ALA A 236 -0.87 -4.43 1.35
N PHE A 237 -1.69 -4.46 2.40
CA PHE A 237 -1.86 -5.66 3.23
C PHE A 237 -2.45 -6.83 2.43
N LEU A 238 -3.49 -6.59 1.62
CA LEU A 238 -4.12 -7.62 0.80
C LEU A 238 -3.16 -8.15 -0.28
N LEU A 239 -2.42 -7.27 -0.96
CA LEU A 239 -1.39 -7.65 -1.93
C LEU A 239 -0.32 -8.54 -1.31
N TYR A 240 0.12 -8.24 -0.08
CA TYR A 240 1.05 -9.13 0.63
C TYR A 240 0.42 -10.46 1.05
N ARG A 241 -0.78 -10.41 1.65
CA ARG A 241 -1.47 -11.56 2.22
C ARG A 241 -1.84 -12.58 1.14
N PHE A 242 -2.14 -12.09 -0.06
CA PHE A 242 -2.60 -12.84 -1.22
C PHE A 242 -1.63 -12.72 -2.40
N LYS A 243 -0.34 -12.48 -2.16
CA LYS A 243 0.69 -12.26 -3.21
C LYS A 243 0.79 -13.38 -4.26
N ASP A 244 0.32 -14.58 -3.94
CA ASP A 244 0.34 -15.75 -4.82
C ASP A 244 -0.90 -15.79 -5.75
N SER A 245 -1.93 -14.99 -5.47
CA SER A 245 -3.21 -14.97 -6.21
C SER A 245 -3.70 -13.57 -6.60
N LEU A 246 -3.13 -12.51 -6.04
CA LEU A 246 -3.54 -11.12 -6.24
C LEU A 246 -2.31 -10.29 -6.56
N THR A 247 -2.39 -9.54 -7.65
CA THR A 247 -1.35 -8.61 -8.11
C THR A 247 -1.89 -7.17 -8.15
N SER A 248 -0.99 -6.20 -8.28
CA SER A 248 -1.33 -4.78 -8.47
C SER A 248 -2.29 -4.54 -9.65
N LYS A 249 -2.23 -5.40 -10.67
CA LYS A 249 -3.07 -5.34 -11.88
C LYS A 249 -4.51 -5.77 -11.63
N ASP A 250 -4.76 -6.55 -10.59
CA ASP A 250 -6.09 -7.04 -10.23
C ASP A 250 -6.87 -6.02 -9.37
N ILE A 251 -6.27 -4.87 -9.08
CA ILE A 251 -6.86 -3.82 -8.26
C ILE A 251 -7.14 -2.61 -9.14
N LEU A 252 -8.35 -2.06 -9.02
CA LEU A 252 -8.77 -0.82 -9.65
C LEU A 252 -9.14 0.20 -8.57
N ILE A 253 -8.51 1.37 -8.64
CA ILE A 253 -8.87 2.51 -7.81
C ILE A 253 -9.65 3.49 -8.66
N ILE A 254 -10.88 3.77 -8.23
CA ILE A 254 -11.71 4.80 -8.85
C ILE A 254 -11.58 6.07 -8.04
N SER A 255 -11.02 7.10 -8.67
CA SER A 255 -10.72 8.37 -8.03
C SER A 255 -11.68 9.46 -8.49
N PRO A 256 -12.04 10.42 -7.61
CA PRO A 256 -12.82 11.58 -8.02
C PRO A 256 -12.03 12.57 -8.89
N ASN A 257 -10.69 12.60 -8.82
CA ASN A 257 -9.85 13.48 -9.63
C ASN A 257 -8.40 12.99 -9.77
N ARG A 258 -7.69 13.49 -10.78
CA ARG A 258 -6.30 13.11 -11.08
C ARG A 258 -5.30 13.41 -9.96
N VAL A 259 -5.50 14.50 -9.20
CA VAL A 259 -4.59 14.87 -8.09
C VAL A 259 -4.61 13.82 -6.98
N PHE A 260 -5.79 13.30 -6.65
CA PHE A 260 -5.93 12.21 -5.69
C PHE A 260 -5.32 10.91 -6.22
N GLY A 261 -5.45 10.71 -7.52
CA GLY A 261 -4.79 9.65 -8.25
C GLY A 261 -3.29 9.62 -8.16
N ASP A 262 -2.67 10.73 -8.51
CA ASP A 262 -1.22 10.93 -8.44
C ASP A 262 -0.71 10.74 -6.99
N TYR A 263 -1.48 11.19 -5.99
CA TYR A 263 -1.16 10.93 -4.59
C TYR A 263 -1.10 9.42 -4.30
N ILE A 264 -2.11 8.66 -4.71
CA ILE A 264 -2.18 7.20 -4.53
C ILE A 264 -1.03 6.50 -5.26
N ALA A 265 -0.73 6.91 -6.49
CA ALA A 265 0.34 6.37 -7.31
C ALA A 265 1.72 6.51 -6.65
N ASN A 266 1.90 7.48 -5.76
CA ASN A 266 3.13 7.68 -5.00
C ASN A 266 3.15 6.93 -3.66
N VAL A 267 2.01 6.81 -2.97
CA VAL A 267 1.95 6.20 -1.62
C VAL A 267 2.11 4.68 -1.65
N LEU A 268 1.51 3.97 -2.61
CA LEU A 268 1.67 2.51 -2.69
C LEU A 268 3.13 2.07 -2.91
N PRO A 269 3.92 2.74 -3.79
CA PRO A 269 5.35 2.54 -3.86
C PRO A 269 6.10 2.78 -2.55
N GLU A 270 5.72 3.79 -1.77
CA GLU A 270 6.30 4.03 -0.44
C GLU A 270 5.96 2.92 0.55
N LEU A 271 4.81 2.26 0.41
CA LEU A 271 4.42 1.07 1.17
C LEU A 271 5.03 -0.23 0.63
N GLY A 272 5.81 -0.13 -0.43
CA GLY A 272 6.58 -1.23 -0.98
C GLY A 272 5.86 -2.05 -2.06
N GLU A 273 4.74 -1.56 -2.58
CA GLU A 273 3.96 -2.19 -3.64
C GLU A 273 4.21 -1.56 -5.02
N GLU A 274 3.82 -2.26 -6.07
CA GLU A 274 3.74 -1.69 -7.41
C GLU A 274 2.57 -0.71 -7.54
N SER A 275 2.64 0.17 -8.54
CA SER A 275 1.54 1.09 -8.83
C SER A 275 0.28 0.31 -9.22
N VAL A 276 -0.83 0.65 -8.59
CA VAL A 276 -2.16 0.10 -8.90
C VAL A 276 -2.81 0.93 -10.00
N THR A 277 -3.64 0.30 -10.82
CA THR A 277 -4.38 0.99 -11.88
C THR A 277 -5.41 1.94 -11.28
N GLU A 278 -5.38 3.18 -11.74
CA GLU A 278 -6.29 4.22 -11.30
C GLU A 278 -7.04 4.80 -12.50
N ILE A 279 -8.34 5.01 -12.34
CA ILE A 279 -9.19 5.61 -13.36
C ILE A 279 -10.12 6.63 -12.74
N GLY A 280 -10.29 7.76 -13.42
CA GLY A 280 -11.31 8.74 -13.08
C GLY A 280 -12.69 8.29 -13.55
N MET A 281 -13.75 8.72 -12.85
CA MET A 281 -15.12 8.40 -13.23
C MET A 281 -15.47 8.81 -14.67
N GLU A 282 -14.97 9.96 -15.14
CA GLU A 282 -15.21 10.46 -16.50
C GLU A 282 -14.53 9.59 -17.55
N THR A 283 -13.26 9.22 -17.33
CA THR A 283 -12.52 8.32 -18.22
C THR A 283 -13.16 6.93 -18.27
N LEU A 284 -13.57 6.40 -17.11
CA LEU A 284 -14.28 5.13 -17.04
C LEU A 284 -15.60 5.18 -17.83
N ALA A 285 -16.35 6.28 -17.70
CA ALA A 285 -17.60 6.47 -18.44
C ALA A 285 -17.37 6.56 -19.96
N ASP A 286 -16.34 7.29 -20.41
CA ASP A 286 -16.00 7.43 -21.83
C ASP A 286 -15.62 6.08 -22.46
N GLU A 287 -14.75 5.31 -21.79
CA GLU A 287 -14.33 3.98 -22.23
C GLU A 287 -15.49 2.98 -22.30
N TRP A 288 -16.40 3.00 -21.31
CA TRP A 288 -17.51 2.06 -21.23
C TRP A 288 -18.67 2.42 -22.16
N LEU A 289 -18.91 3.71 -22.37
CA LEU A 289 -19.99 4.18 -23.23
C LEU A 289 -19.57 4.24 -24.71
N ASP A 290 -18.28 4.01 -25.03
CA ASP A 290 -17.72 3.96 -26.40
C ASP A 290 -18.18 5.16 -27.26
N SER A 291 -18.18 6.35 -26.66
CA SER A 291 -18.71 7.58 -27.28
C SER A 291 -20.17 7.52 -27.76
N ALA A 292 -20.93 6.46 -27.44
CA ALA A 292 -22.33 6.30 -27.85
C ALA A 292 -23.24 7.33 -27.18
N TYR A 293 -22.83 7.86 -26.03
CA TYR A 293 -23.55 8.89 -25.28
C TYR A 293 -22.61 10.03 -24.92
N ARG A 294 -23.10 11.26 -25.06
CA ARG A 294 -22.41 12.44 -24.53
C ARG A 294 -22.81 12.64 -23.09
N PHE A 295 -21.83 12.79 -22.21
CA PHE A 295 -22.02 13.23 -20.85
C PHE A 295 -21.30 14.55 -20.63
N GLU A 296 -21.77 15.31 -19.64
CA GLU A 296 -21.18 16.58 -19.24
C GLU A 296 -20.17 16.29 -18.11
N THR A 297 -18.95 16.78 -18.26
CA THR A 297 -17.90 16.66 -17.22
C THR A 297 -18.19 17.60 -16.05
N PHE A 298 -17.57 17.33 -14.90
CA PHE A 298 -17.72 18.22 -13.74
C PHE A 298 -17.25 19.65 -14.04
N LEU A 299 -16.17 19.79 -14.83
CA LEU A 299 -15.63 21.09 -15.22
C LEU A 299 -16.60 21.84 -16.14
N GLU A 300 -17.15 21.19 -17.16
CA GLU A 300 -18.13 21.81 -18.07
C GLU A 300 -19.39 22.25 -17.32
N GLN A 301 -19.88 21.40 -16.42
CA GLN A 301 -21.04 21.72 -15.60
C GLN A 301 -20.80 22.93 -14.69
N THR A 302 -19.63 23.01 -14.05
CA THR A 302 -19.29 24.12 -13.15
C THR A 302 -19.02 25.42 -13.92
N SER A 303 -18.31 25.37 -15.05
CA SER A 303 -18.16 26.54 -15.93
C SER A 303 -19.50 27.07 -16.41
N ARG A 304 -20.39 26.19 -16.89
CA ARG A 304 -21.72 26.60 -17.36
C ARG A 304 -22.57 27.23 -16.26
N LEU A 305 -22.49 26.71 -15.03
CA LEU A 305 -23.17 27.30 -13.87
C LEU A 305 -22.66 28.70 -13.50
N LEU A 306 -21.38 28.96 -13.70
CA LEU A 306 -20.74 30.24 -13.38
C LEU A 306 -20.94 31.28 -14.49
N GLU A 307 -20.91 30.85 -15.75
CA GLU A 307 -21.03 31.71 -16.93
C GLU A 307 -22.49 32.01 -17.29
N THR A 308 -23.42 31.13 -16.93
CA THR A 308 -24.84 31.21 -17.33
C THR A 308 -25.76 31.14 -16.12
N ASP A 309 -26.74 32.05 -16.02
CA ASP A 309 -27.82 31.99 -15.02
C ASP A 309 -28.92 31.01 -15.44
N ASP A 310 -28.54 29.74 -15.64
CA ASP A 310 -29.43 28.68 -16.13
C ASP A 310 -30.19 28.02 -14.95
N GLU A 311 -31.41 28.50 -14.69
CA GLU A 311 -32.25 28.00 -13.60
C GLU A 311 -32.71 26.54 -13.81
N ALA A 312 -32.83 26.10 -15.06
CA ALA A 312 -33.17 24.71 -15.39
C ALA A 312 -32.01 23.77 -15.04
N LEU A 313 -30.77 24.18 -15.33
CA LEU A 313 -29.56 23.46 -14.94
C LEU A 313 -29.46 23.31 -13.41
N ARG A 314 -29.68 24.39 -12.66
CA ARG A 314 -29.67 24.36 -11.18
C ARG A 314 -30.71 23.39 -10.62
N ARG A 315 -31.94 23.41 -11.14
CA ARG A 315 -33.01 22.48 -10.74
C ARG A 315 -32.64 21.03 -11.03
N ARG A 316 -32.04 20.75 -12.19
CA ARG A 316 -31.60 19.40 -12.57
C ARG A 316 -30.50 18.87 -11.64
N ILE A 317 -29.52 19.71 -11.27
CA ILE A 317 -28.45 19.33 -10.34
C ILE A 317 -29.01 19.06 -8.95
N ALA A 318 -29.90 19.93 -8.45
CA ALA A 318 -30.56 19.75 -7.16
C ALA A 318 -31.39 18.45 -7.11
N LEU A 319 -32.10 18.12 -8.19
CA LEU A 319 -32.84 16.86 -8.31
C LEU A 319 -31.90 15.65 -8.25
N LYS A 320 -30.82 15.66 -9.04
CA LYS A 320 -29.84 14.55 -9.08
C LYS A 320 -29.11 14.35 -7.75
N ALA A 321 -28.96 15.41 -6.96
CA ALA A 321 -28.37 15.35 -5.61
C ALA A 321 -29.39 14.93 -4.52
N SER A 322 -30.67 14.77 -4.86
CA SER A 322 -31.70 14.46 -3.88
C SER A 322 -31.62 13.00 -3.40
N PRO A 323 -32.02 12.72 -2.14
CA PRO A 323 -32.14 11.35 -1.63
C PRO A 323 -33.09 10.49 -2.48
N ASP A 324 -34.17 11.09 -2.98
CA ASP A 324 -35.17 10.41 -3.81
C ASP A 324 -34.53 9.86 -5.08
N PHE A 325 -33.73 10.68 -5.77
CA PHE A 325 -32.98 10.27 -6.96
C PHE A 325 -31.96 9.17 -6.64
N SER A 326 -31.24 9.31 -5.52
CA SER A 326 -30.24 8.33 -5.06
C SER A 326 -30.87 6.98 -4.68
N SER A 327 -32.15 6.99 -4.31
CA SER A 327 -32.91 5.80 -3.90
C SER A 327 -33.64 5.09 -5.06
N CYS A 328 -33.72 5.70 -6.25
CA CYS A 328 -34.33 5.04 -7.40
C CYS A 328 -33.49 3.79 -7.77
N LYS A 329 -34.10 2.62 -7.61
CA LYS A 329 -33.46 1.34 -7.88
C LYS A 329 -33.29 1.14 -9.39
N PHE A 330 -32.05 0.91 -9.81
CA PHE A 330 -31.74 0.41 -11.14
C PHE A 330 -32.06 -1.09 -11.18
N SER A 331 -33.23 -1.45 -11.72
CA SER A 331 -33.62 -2.85 -11.92
C SER A 331 -32.88 -3.44 -13.14
N SER A 332 -32.17 -4.55 -12.94
CA SER A 332 -31.38 -5.25 -13.96
C SER A 332 -32.21 -6.11 -14.94
N ASP A 333 -33.54 -6.16 -14.78
CA ASP A 333 -34.35 -7.23 -15.40
C ASP A 333 -34.80 -6.97 -16.84
N ARG A 334 -34.50 -5.82 -17.43
CA ARG A 334 -34.59 -5.64 -18.89
C ARG A 334 -33.47 -4.74 -19.34
N ALA A 335 -32.85 -5.08 -20.47
CA ALA A 335 -31.91 -4.24 -21.23
C ALA A 335 -32.58 -2.97 -21.80
N ARG A 336 -33.27 -2.20 -20.96
CA ARG A 336 -33.72 -0.84 -21.18
C ARG A 336 -33.29 -0.01 -19.98
N TRP A 337 -32.13 0.60 -20.15
CA TRP A 337 -31.63 1.66 -19.30
C TRP A 337 -32.54 2.88 -19.43
N SER A 338 -33.59 2.99 -18.63
CA SER A 338 -34.36 4.22 -18.50
C SER A 338 -33.75 5.08 -17.40
N LEU A 339 -32.63 5.72 -17.70
CA LEU A 339 -32.27 6.95 -17.01
C LEU A 339 -33.35 7.99 -17.37
N PRO A 340 -33.81 8.83 -16.43
CA PRO A 340 -34.46 10.07 -16.81
C PRO A 340 -33.41 10.91 -17.54
N ILE A 341 -33.35 10.78 -18.87
CA ILE A 341 -32.54 11.65 -19.71
C ILE A 341 -33.28 12.99 -19.68
N VAL A 342 -32.85 13.89 -18.79
CA VAL A 342 -33.31 15.28 -18.79
C VAL A 342 -32.63 16.01 -19.94
N GLY A 343 -33.04 15.65 -21.15
CA GLY A 343 -32.74 16.33 -22.40
C GLY A 343 -34.07 16.74 -23.03
N SER A 344 -34.22 18.03 -23.31
CA SER A 344 -35.41 18.74 -23.82
C SER A 344 -36.48 19.11 -22.78
N ASP A 345 -37.12 20.25 -23.01
CA ASP A 345 -37.82 21.13 -22.07
C ASP A 345 -39.12 20.59 -21.44
N GLU A 346 -39.28 19.27 -21.31
CA GLU A 346 -40.41 18.66 -20.63
C GLU A 346 -39.93 17.78 -19.46
N VAL A 347 -40.15 18.30 -18.25
CA VAL A 347 -40.08 17.52 -17.01
C VAL A 347 -41.27 16.55 -17.00
N ASN A 348 -41.11 15.37 -17.60
CA ASN A 348 -42.04 14.28 -17.38
C ASN A 348 -41.64 13.57 -16.08
N THR A 349 -42.23 14.00 -14.97
CA THR A 349 -42.19 13.28 -13.69
C THR A 349 -42.89 11.93 -13.86
N THR A 350 -42.17 10.94 -14.38
CA THR A 350 -42.58 9.55 -14.18
C THR A 350 -42.16 9.23 -12.75
N SER A 351 -43.15 9.15 -11.87
CA SER A 351 -42.96 8.76 -10.48
C SER A 351 -42.14 7.48 -10.41
N CYS A 352 -41.12 7.44 -9.54
CA CYS A 352 -40.57 6.19 -9.03
C CYS A 352 -41.68 5.54 -8.18
N GLY A 353 -42.66 4.95 -8.86
CA GLY A 353 -43.79 4.26 -8.27
C GLY A 353 -43.32 2.93 -7.69
N TYR A 354 -43.27 2.87 -6.36
CA TYR A 354 -43.34 1.62 -5.64
C TYR A 354 -44.68 0.95 -5.95
N GLY A 355 -44.65 -0.33 -6.32
CA GLY A 355 -45.78 -1.22 -6.06
C GLY A 355 -45.90 -1.48 -4.57
#